data_AF-A0A4R5VEH4-F1
#
_entry.id   AF-A0A4R5VEH4-F1
#
_cell.length_a   1.000
_cell.length_b   1.000
_cell.length_c   1.000
_cell.angle_alpha   90.00
_cell.angle_beta   90.00
_cell.angle_gamma   90.00
#
_symmetry.space_group_name_H-M   'P 1'
#
loop_
_entity.id
_entity.type
_entity.pdbx_description
1 polymer ?
#
loop_
_entity_poly.entity_id
_entity_poly.type
_entity_poly.pdbx_seq_one_letter_code
_entity_poly.pdbx_strand_id
1 'polypeptide(L)'
;MSKADPAVRRQIEALIAVEIAAYPVGDRAGRMTVEAFKANLREPRPVTVNFSGGITQKCWSVTRGDGCYRVIYLPSAGYFSLCVESDFGPLDIGVHGDAIGCYASV
;
A
#
# COMPACT_ATOMS: atom_id res chain seq x y z
N MET A 1 -21.25 9.02 -3.05
CA MET A 1 -19.88 8.60 -2.69
C MET A 1 -19.84 8.30 -1.20
N SER A 2 -19.73 7.04 -0.80
CA SER A 2 -19.68 6.72 0.63
C SER A 2 -18.35 7.19 1.21
N LYS A 3 -18.38 7.85 2.38
CA LYS A 3 -17.19 8.07 3.20
C LYS A 3 -16.46 6.74 3.36
N ALA A 4 -15.13 6.78 3.29
CA ALA A 4 -14.27 5.66 3.65
C ALA A 4 -14.82 4.92 4.87
N ASP A 5 -15.16 3.63 4.73
CA ASP A 5 -15.66 2.80 5.83
C ASP A 5 -14.63 2.81 6.97
N PRO A 6 -14.97 3.37 8.15
CA PRO A 6 -14.05 3.42 9.29
C PRO A 6 -13.56 2.04 9.75
N ALA A 7 -14.34 0.97 9.53
CA ALA A 7 -13.93 -0.38 9.87
C ALA A 7 -12.78 -0.85 8.98
N VAL A 8 -12.89 -0.65 7.67
CA VAL A 8 -11.84 -1.02 6.70
C VAL A 8 -10.55 -0.25 6.97
N ARG A 9 -10.66 1.06 7.28
CA ARG A 9 -9.48 1.87 7.65
C ARG A 9 -8.74 1.28 8.85
N ARG A 10 -9.45 0.99 9.93
CA ARG A 10 -8.85 0.40 11.15
C ARG A 10 -8.24 -0.97 10.88
N GLN A 11 -8.89 -1.78 10.04
CA GLN A 11 -8.35 -3.07 9.62
C GLN A 11 -7.01 -2.91 8.90
N ILE A 12 -6.93 -1.99 7.92
CA ILE A 12 -5.69 -1.71 7.19
C ILE A 12 -4.59 -1.23 8.13
N GLU A 13 -4.89 -0.31 9.04
CA GLU A 13 -3.94 0.21 10.01
C GLU A 13 -3.42 -0.88 10.95
N ALA A 14 -4.30 -1.79 11.40
CA ALA A 14 -3.91 -2.93 12.23
C ALA A 14 -3.00 -3.91 11.48
N LEU A 15 -3.31 -4.22 10.21
CA LEU A 15 -2.45 -5.07 9.36
C LEU A 15 -1.05 -4.47 9.21
N ILE A 16 -0.96 -3.20 8.82
CA ILE A 16 0.31 -2.49 8.65
C ILE A 16 1.11 -2.46 9.96
N ALA A 17 0.45 -2.26 11.10
CA ALA A 17 1.12 -2.25 12.40
C ALA A 17 1.74 -3.61 12.75
N VAL A 18 1.04 -4.71 12.47
CA VAL A 18 1.56 -6.08 12.65
C VAL A 18 2.75 -6.32 11.74
N GLU A 19 2.65 -5.97 10.47
CA GLU A 19 3.72 -6.15 9.49
C GLU A 19 4.99 -5.37 9.84
N ILE A 20 4.84 -4.11 10.26
CA ILE A 20 5.95 -3.27 10.73
C ILE A 20 6.64 -3.89 11.95
N ALA A 21 5.87 -4.45 12.89
CA ALA A 21 6.41 -5.07 14.09
C ALA A 21 7.16 -6.39 13.77
N ALA A 22 6.73 -7.11 12.73
CA ALA A 22 7.33 -8.37 12.29
C ALA A 22 8.54 -8.19 11.35
N TYR A 23 8.73 -6.99 10.77
CA TYR A 23 9.75 -6.78 9.74
C TYR A 23 11.18 -6.91 10.29
N PRO A 24 12.11 -7.61 9.60
CA PRO A 24 13.49 -7.77 10.07
C PRO A 24 14.25 -6.44 10.15
N VAL A 25 14.69 -6.07 11.36
CA VAL A 25 15.46 -4.83 11.63
C VAL A 25 16.87 -5.09 12.17
N GLY A 26 17.38 -6.32 11.99
CA GLY A 26 18.69 -6.74 12.49
C GLY A 26 19.85 -5.94 11.88
N ASP A 27 19.73 -5.53 10.62
CA ASP A 27 20.73 -4.74 9.91
C ASP A 27 20.29 -3.29 9.67
N ARG A 28 21.21 -2.47 9.14
CA ARG A 28 20.96 -1.06 8.85
C ARG A 28 19.90 -0.89 7.76
N ALA A 29 19.89 -1.76 6.75
CA ALA A 29 18.97 -1.66 5.63
C ALA A 29 17.51 -1.83 6.11
N GLY A 30 17.22 -2.88 6.88
CA GLY A 30 15.89 -3.14 7.42
C GLY A 30 15.37 -2.01 8.32
N ARG A 31 16.23 -1.42 9.16
CA ARG A 31 15.87 -0.24 9.96
C ARG A 31 15.50 0.96 9.10
N MET A 32 16.31 1.26 8.09
CA MET A 32 16.05 2.38 7.17
C MET A 32 14.76 2.15 6.37
N THR A 33 14.48 0.92 5.93
CA THR A 33 13.23 0.59 5.24
C THR A 33 12.01 0.85 6.13
N VAL A 34 12.03 0.39 7.39
CA VAL A 34 10.92 0.62 8.33
C VAL A 34 10.71 2.11 8.60
N GLU A 35 11.79 2.88 8.79
CA GLU A 35 11.71 4.33 8.99
C GLU A 35 11.13 5.06 7.77
N ALA A 36 11.63 4.73 6.57
CA ALA A 36 11.14 5.31 5.32
C ALA A 36 9.67 4.96 5.07
N PHE A 37 9.29 3.70 5.29
CA PHE A 37 7.90 3.26 5.15
C PHE A 37 6.98 4.02 6.10
N LYS A 38 7.34 4.11 7.39
CA LYS A 38 6.59 4.88 8.40
C LYS A 38 6.44 6.35 8.02
N ALA A 39 7.49 6.97 7.49
CA ALA A 39 7.45 8.37 7.05
C ALA A 39 6.51 8.57 5.85
N ASN A 40 6.38 7.57 4.98
CA ASN A 40 5.52 7.62 3.80
C ASN A 40 4.04 7.27 4.10
N LEU A 41 3.78 6.51 5.18
CA LEU A 41 2.44 6.10 5.60
C LEU A 41 1.48 7.29 5.76
N ARG A 42 0.29 7.14 5.20
CA ARG A 42 -0.84 8.08 5.29
C ARG A 42 -2.03 7.40 5.91
N GLU A 43 -3.00 8.21 6.34
CA GLU A 43 -4.36 7.71 6.55
C GLU A 43 -4.85 7.01 5.26
N PRO A 44 -5.36 5.76 5.34
CA PRO A 44 -5.87 5.03 4.17
C PRO A 44 -6.91 5.85 3.40
N ARG A 45 -6.65 6.16 2.13
CA ARG A 45 -7.57 6.95 1.29
C ARG A 45 -8.13 6.11 0.15
N PRO A 46 -9.47 6.13 -0.06
CA PRO A 46 -10.07 5.49 -1.23
C PRO A 46 -9.46 6.02 -2.53
N VAL A 47 -9.12 5.10 -3.43
CA VAL A 47 -8.55 5.40 -4.74
C VAL A 47 -9.08 4.40 -5.76
N THR A 48 -9.14 4.81 -7.03
CA THR A 48 -9.44 3.89 -8.14
C THR A 48 -8.12 3.41 -8.71
N VAL A 49 -7.92 2.09 -8.79
CA VAL A 49 -6.69 1.47 -9.29
C VAL A 49 -7.00 0.78 -10.60
N ASN A 50 -6.08 0.93 -11.56
CA ASN A 50 -6.11 0.26 -12.84
C ASN A 50 -5.43 -1.10 -12.71
N PHE A 51 -6.00 -2.10 -13.38
CA PHE A 51 -5.46 -3.45 -13.47
C PHE A 51 -5.28 -3.83 -14.94
N SER A 52 -4.36 -4.75 -15.19
CA SER A 52 -4.18 -5.40 -16.49
C SER A 52 -5.53 -5.89 -17.05
N GLY A 53 -5.75 -5.68 -18.34
CA GLY A 53 -7.03 -5.99 -19.01
C GLY A 53 -8.05 -4.85 -18.99
N GLY A 54 -7.67 -3.64 -18.58
CA GLY A 54 -8.51 -2.44 -18.67
C GLY A 54 -9.60 -2.36 -17.59
N ILE A 55 -9.42 -3.10 -16.49
CA ILE A 55 -10.37 -3.14 -15.37
C ILE A 55 -9.94 -2.13 -14.31
N THR A 56 -10.92 -1.53 -13.62
CA THR A 56 -10.65 -0.68 -12.46
C THR A 56 -11.34 -1.19 -11.21
N GLN A 57 -10.72 -1.01 -10.05
CA GLN A 57 -11.30 -1.36 -8.76
C GLN A 57 -11.15 -0.22 -7.74
N LYS A 58 -12.04 -0.20 -6.74
CA LYS A 58 -11.93 0.70 -5.58
C LYS A 58 -11.03 0.06 -4.53
N CYS A 59 -9.91 0.71 -4.28
CA CYS A 59 -8.86 0.25 -3.37
C CYS A 59 -8.51 1.37 -2.38
N TRP A 60 -7.45 1.18 -1.59
CA TRP A 60 -7.04 2.12 -0.57
C TRP A 60 -5.55 2.43 -0.66
N SER A 61 -5.21 3.70 -0.85
CA SER A 61 -3.83 4.18 -0.82
C SER A 61 -3.37 4.29 0.63
N VAL A 62 -2.28 3.60 0.98
CA VAL A 62 -1.73 3.56 2.36
C VAL A 62 -0.38 4.28 2.50
N THR A 63 0.25 4.61 1.38
CA THR A 63 1.42 5.50 1.30
C THR A 63 1.09 6.73 0.44
N ARG A 64 1.79 7.85 0.66
CA ARG A 64 1.67 9.04 -0.22
C ARG A 64 2.15 8.72 -1.63
N GLY A 65 3.11 7.81 -1.73
CA GLY A 65 3.86 7.52 -2.93
C GLY A 65 5.07 8.45 -3.06
N ASP A 66 5.98 8.10 -3.96
CA ASP A 66 7.24 8.84 -4.20
C ASP A 66 7.28 9.52 -5.59
N GLY A 67 6.15 9.49 -6.31
CA GLY A 67 6.04 9.97 -7.70
C GLY A 67 6.23 8.87 -8.74
N CYS A 68 6.79 7.73 -8.36
CA CYS A 68 6.94 6.54 -9.21
C CYS A 68 6.02 5.41 -8.75
N TYR A 69 5.98 5.15 -7.45
CA TYR A 69 5.29 4.04 -6.84
C TYR A 69 4.45 4.46 -5.64
N ARG A 70 3.46 3.63 -5.32
CA ARG A 70 2.64 3.72 -4.12
C ARG A 70 2.11 2.34 -3.73
N VAL A 71 2.09 2.07 -2.44
CA VAL A 71 1.44 0.88 -1.87
C VAL A 71 -0.07 1.11 -1.71
N ILE A 72 -0.82 0.14 -2.21
CA ILE A 72 -2.29 0.09 -2.25
C ILE A 72 -2.78 -1.17 -1.54
N TYR A 73 -3.83 -1.07 -0.73
CA TYR A 73 -4.56 -2.22 -0.20
C TYR A 73 -5.75 -2.59 -1.09
N LEU A 74 -5.92 -3.89 -1.38
CA LEU A 74 -6.98 -4.45 -2.21
C LEU A 74 -8.01 -5.18 -1.33
N PRO A 75 -9.18 -4.57 -1.04
CA PRO A 75 -10.17 -5.18 -0.14
C PRO A 75 -10.72 -6.52 -0.62
N SER A 76 -10.82 -6.71 -1.93
CA SER A 76 -11.33 -7.95 -2.54
C SER A 76 -10.41 -9.16 -2.33
N ALA A 77 -9.11 -8.91 -2.15
CA ALA A 77 -8.11 -9.96 -2.02
C ALA A 77 -7.47 -10.02 -0.62
N GLY A 78 -7.61 -8.96 0.19
CA GLY A 78 -7.11 -8.91 1.55
C GLY A 78 -5.61 -8.65 1.69
N TYR A 79 -4.91 -8.27 0.62
CA TYR A 79 -3.47 -7.99 0.59
C TYR A 79 -3.14 -6.60 0.06
N PHE A 80 -1.84 -6.28 0.00
CA PHE A 80 -1.30 -5.06 -0.59
C PHE A 80 -0.67 -5.30 -1.95
N SER A 81 -0.61 -4.23 -2.74
CA SER A 81 0.05 -4.19 -4.05
C SER A 81 0.94 -2.96 -4.15
N LEU A 82 2.09 -3.13 -4.79
CA LEU A 82 2.85 -2.01 -5.32
C LEU A 82 2.24 -1.59 -6.67
N CYS A 83 1.80 -0.34 -6.74
CA CYS A 83 1.31 0.26 -7.98
C CYS A 83 2.28 1.33 -8.46
N VAL A 84 2.44 1.46 -9.78
CA VAL A 84 3.09 2.62 -10.39
C VAL A 84 2.11 3.78 -10.49
N GLU A 85 2.59 5.01 -10.29
CA GLU A 85 1.80 6.20 -10.61
C GLU A 85 1.72 6.37 -12.14
N SER A 86 0.56 6.78 -12.65
CA SER A 86 0.35 7.07 -14.07
C SER A 86 -0.66 8.20 -14.24
N ASP A 87 -0.76 8.74 -15.46
CA ASP A 87 -1.73 9.79 -15.80
C ASP A 87 -3.19 9.35 -15.61
N PHE A 88 -3.45 8.04 -15.61
CA PHE A 88 -4.77 7.45 -15.38
C PHE A 88 -5.01 7.02 -13.92
N GLY A 89 -4.09 7.39 -13.02
CA GLY A 89 -4.07 6.93 -11.63
C GLY A 89 -3.16 5.71 -11.41
N PRO A 90 -3.12 5.17 -10.19
CA PRO A 90 -2.24 4.04 -9.87
C PRO A 90 -2.56 2.81 -10.71
N LEU A 91 -1.53 2.15 -11.23
CA LEU A 91 -1.62 0.91 -12.00
C LEU A 91 -0.94 -0.23 -11.24
N ASP A 92 -1.67 -1.30 -10.99
CA ASP A 92 -1.14 -2.54 -10.43
C ASP A 92 -0.13 -3.19 -11.39
N ILE A 93 1.04 -3.55 -10.88
CA ILE A 93 2.12 -4.18 -11.65
C ILE A 93 2.39 -5.64 -11.25
N GLY A 94 1.48 -6.28 -10.51
CA GLY A 94 1.61 -7.68 -10.12
C GLY A 94 2.57 -7.97 -8.96
N VAL A 95 3.03 -6.97 -8.23
CA VAL A 95 3.83 -7.13 -7.00
C VAL A 95 2.90 -7.06 -5.80
N HIS A 96 2.57 -8.22 -5.23
CA HIS A 96 1.56 -8.36 -4.17
C HIS A 96 2.14 -8.99 -2.90
N GLY A 97 1.56 -8.66 -1.74
CA GLY A 97 1.94 -9.24 -0.45
C GLY A 97 1.61 -8.31 0.71
N ASP A 98 2.48 -8.31 1.71
CA ASP A 98 2.43 -7.40 2.86
C ASP A 98 2.79 -5.98 2.42
N ALA A 99 2.28 -4.96 3.12
CA ALA A 99 2.46 -3.56 2.75
C ALA A 99 3.93 -3.13 2.74
N ILE A 100 4.68 -3.48 3.79
CA ILE A 100 6.11 -3.15 3.89
C ILE A 100 6.95 -3.99 2.91
N GLY A 101 6.53 -5.22 2.61
CA GLY A 101 7.19 -6.06 1.60
C GLY A 101 7.05 -5.47 0.19
N CYS A 102 5.84 -5.01 -0.16
CA CYS A 102 5.59 -4.27 -1.40
C CYS A 102 6.42 -2.99 -1.45
N TYR A 103 6.49 -2.24 -0.34
CA TYR A 103 7.29 -1.02 -0.25
C TYR A 103 8.79 -1.27 -0.44
N ALA A 104 9.31 -2.38 0.11
CA ALA A 104 10.72 -2.76 0.05
C ALA A 104 11.16 -3.40 -1.28
N SER A 105 10.22 -3.58 -2.22
CA SER A 105 10.50 -4.21 -3.52
C SER A 105 11.15 -3.27 -4.55
N VAL A 106 11.37 -2.00 -4.19
CA VAL A 106 11.98 -0.93 -5.02
C VAL A 106 13.08 -0.19 -4.28
#